data_AF-A0A820K2K1-F1
#
_entry.id   AF-A0A820K2K1-F1
#
_cell.length_a   1.000
_cell.length_b   1.000
_cell.length_c   1.000
_cell.angle_alpha   90.00
_cell.angle_beta   90.00
_cell.angle_gamma   90.00
#
_symmetry.space_group_name_H-M   'P 1'
#
loop_
_entity.id
_entity.type
_entity.pdbx_description
1 polymer ?
#
loop_
_entity_poly.entity_id
_entity_poly.type
_entity_poly.pdbx_seq_one_letter_code
_entity_poly.pdbx_strand_id
1 'polypeptide(L)'
;MFSIYKTVHPPTAIEHAVWAHFLSPLKNSLILSSANHLYVYRVTSHPSKFECLHTFVLWGNICSITPCRLNPSAILSKDALFLSFMDAKLSLIEFDSAIQDLKTLSMHYFEDELAKEGQWFNFSPPIVRVDPDMRCACMLIYNSKLVIIPFFSQLDREIITNDTIPNTT
;
A
#
# COMPACT_ATOMS: atom_id res chain seq x y z
N MET A 1 -7.25 -29.15 24.22
CA MET A 1 -7.65 -27.94 24.96
C MET A 1 -7.81 -26.82 23.94
N PHE A 2 -8.95 -26.13 23.90
CA PHE A 2 -9.23 -25.06 22.95
C PHE A 2 -9.16 -23.70 23.65
N SER A 3 -8.73 -22.66 22.94
CA SER A 3 -8.67 -21.27 23.45
C SER A 3 -9.14 -20.28 22.38
N ILE A 4 -9.54 -19.08 22.80
CA ILE A 4 -10.04 -17.99 21.95
C ILE A 4 -9.25 -16.72 22.25
N TYR A 5 -8.81 -16.03 21.20
CA TYR A 5 -8.12 -14.74 21.29
C TYR A 5 -9.11 -13.57 21.11
N LYS A 6 -8.95 -12.50 21.91
CA LYS A 6 -9.72 -11.26 21.78
C LYS A 6 -8.86 -10.05 22.17
N THR A 7 -8.82 -9.05 21.29
CA THR A 7 -8.17 -7.76 21.56
C THR A 7 -9.05 -6.90 22.48
N VAL A 8 -8.51 -6.46 23.62
CA VAL A 8 -9.23 -5.59 24.58
C VAL A 8 -8.99 -4.11 24.29
N HIS A 9 -7.76 -3.75 23.92
CA HIS A 9 -7.36 -2.37 23.61
C HIS A 9 -6.62 -2.34 22.27
N PRO A 10 -6.99 -1.44 21.34
CA PRO A 10 -6.29 -1.32 20.07
C PRO A 10 -4.88 -0.75 20.28
N PRO A 11 -3.95 -0.98 19.34
CA PRO A 11 -2.65 -0.32 19.37
C PRO A 11 -2.82 1.20 19.23
N THR A 12 -1.98 1.97 19.91
CA THR A 12 -2.04 3.44 19.93
C THR A 12 -0.78 4.12 19.41
N ALA A 13 0.33 3.39 19.32
CA ALA A 13 1.60 3.92 18.85
C ALA A 13 1.56 4.13 17.33
N ILE A 14 1.76 5.36 16.87
CA ILE A 14 1.78 5.68 15.43
C ILE A 14 3.18 5.38 14.88
N GLU A 15 3.25 4.59 13.82
CA GLU A 15 4.51 4.19 13.17
C GLU A 15 4.73 4.94 11.86
N HIS A 16 3.67 5.19 11.11
CA HIS A 16 3.73 5.93 9.86
C HIS A 16 2.63 6.98 9.75
N ALA A 17 2.94 8.06 9.05
CA ALA A 17 2.02 9.14 8.73
C ALA A 17 2.22 9.57 7.28
N VAL A 18 1.13 9.62 6.53
CA VAL A 18 1.12 9.95 5.10
C VAL A 18 0.03 10.96 4.81
N TRP A 19 0.33 11.90 3.93
CA TRP A 19 -0.61 12.92 3.46
C TRP A 19 -0.95 12.65 1.99
N ALA A 20 -2.22 12.38 1.68
CA ALA A 20 -2.65 12.01 0.33
C ALA A 20 -4.14 12.28 0.05
N HIS A 21 -4.53 12.28 -1.22
CA HIS A 21 -5.92 12.44 -1.69
C HIS A 21 -6.67 11.11 -1.67
N PHE A 22 -6.82 10.53 -0.49
CA PHE A 22 -7.31 9.16 -0.34
C PHE A 22 -8.84 9.02 -0.44
N LEU A 23 -9.58 9.87 0.27
CA LEU A 23 -11.06 9.81 0.28
C LEU A 23 -11.67 10.54 -0.92
N SER A 24 -11.03 11.65 -1.32
CA SER A 24 -11.49 12.51 -2.39
C SER A 24 -10.29 13.04 -3.16
N PRO A 25 -10.39 13.19 -4.48
CA PRO A 25 -9.32 13.74 -5.32
C PRO A 25 -9.01 15.21 -5.02
N LEU A 26 -9.94 15.95 -4.41
CA LEU A 26 -9.79 17.40 -4.17
C LEU A 26 -9.33 17.74 -2.76
N LYS A 27 -9.52 16.83 -1.81
CA LYS A 27 -9.25 17.07 -0.39
C LYS A 27 -8.22 16.07 0.09
N ASN A 28 -7.15 16.60 0.67
CA ASN A 28 -6.16 15.77 1.34
C ASN A 28 -6.69 15.22 2.65
N SER A 29 -6.24 14.00 2.97
CA SER A 29 -6.47 13.33 4.24
C SER A 29 -5.12 12.94 4.85
N LEU A 30 -5.06 12.98 6.19
CA LEU A 30 -3.94 12.44 6.96
C LEU A 30 -4.22 10.96 7.22
N ILE A 31 -3.34 10.09 6.75
CA ILE A 31 -3.43 8.65 6.97
C ILE A 31 -2.36 8.28 7.99
N LEU A 32 -2.76 7.59 9.05
CA LEU A 32 -1.87 7.13 10.11
C LEU A 32 -1.93 5.61 10.21
N SER A 33 -0.80 4.97 10.46
CA SER A 33 -0.76 3.53 10.76
C SER A 33 -0.27 3.29 12.20
N SER A 34 -0.86 2.30 12.84
CA SER A 34 -0.45 1.79 14.16
C SER A 34 -0.48 0.28 14.13
N ALA A 35 0.67 -0.38 13.99
CA ALA A 35 0.78 -1.83 13.80
C ALA A 35 -0.16 -2.34 12.69
N ASN A 36 -1.29 -2.94 13.05
CA ASN A 36 -2.28 -3.48 12.13
C ASN A 36 -3.52 -2.57 11.93
N HIS A 37 -3.52 -1.35 12.47
CA HIS A 37 -4.61 -0.39 12.32
C HIS A 37 -4.21 0.71 11.34
N LEU A 38 -5.15 1.09 10.47
CA LEU A 38 -5.04 2.21 9.55
C LEU A 38 -6.14 3.23 9.86
N TYR A 39 -5.75 4.46 10.14
CA TYR A 39 -6.66 5.55 10.46
C TYR A 39 -6.62 6.62 9.37
N VAL A 40 -7.78 7.16 9.03
CA VAL A 40 -7.90 8.27 8.08
C VAL A 40 -8.51 9.46 8.81
N TYR A 41 -7.72 10.53 8.91
CA TYR A 41 -8.06 11.77 9.58
C TYR A 41 -8.29 12.91 8.58
N ARG A 42 -9.23 13.78 8.92
CA ARG A 42 -9.39 15.10 8.31
C ARG A 42 -8.85 16.15 9.27
N VAL A 43 -8.10 17.10 8.72
CA VAL A 43 -7.58 18.25 9.47
C VAL A 43 -8.53 19.41 9.25
N THR A 44 -9.15 19.91 10.32
CA THR A 44 -9.94 21.15 10.28
C THR A 44 -9.09 22.29 10.82
N SER A 45 -9.13 23.46 10.16
CA SER A 45 -8.35 24.62 10.61
C SER A 45 -8.99 25.35 11.80
N HIS A 46 -10.33 25.40 11.85
CA HIS A 46 -11.08 26.12 12.87
C HIS A 46 -12.28 25.31 13.39
N PRO A 47 -12.24 24.82 14.64
CA PRO A 47 -11.05 24.72 15.51
C PRO A 47 -9.98 23.80 14.89
N SER A 48 -8.71 24.02 15.24
CA SER A 48 -7.59 23.19 14.78
C SER A 48 -7.69 21.80 15.42
N LYS A 49 -8.32 20.86 14.71
CA LYS A 49 -8.66 19.53 15.23
C LYS A 49 -8.44 18.47 14.14
N PHE A 50 -8.00 17.30 14.59
CA PHE A 50 -7.99 16.08 13.78
C PHE A 50 -9.30 15.32 14.03
N GLU A 51 -10.09 15.14 12.97
CA GLU A 51 -11.32 14.34 12.98
C GLU A 51 -11.02 12.97 12.38
N CYS A 52 -11.13 11.90 13.16
CA CYS A 52 -11.00 10.54 12.66
C CYS A 52 -12.26 10.19 11.85
N LEU A 53 -12.10 9.97 10.54
CA LEU A 53 -13.20 9.62 9.65
C LEU A 53 -13.37 8.11 9.54
N HIS A 54 -12.25 7.38 9.38
CA HIS A 54 -12.27 5.92 9.21
C HIS A 54 -11.17 5.25 10.02
N THR A 55 -11.47 4.05 10.51
CA THR A 55 -10.53 3.15 11.16
C THR A 55 -10.68 1.77 10.54
N PHE A 56 -9.59 1.23 10.00
CA PHE A 56 -9.54 -0.09 9.39
C PHE A 56 -8.60 -0.99 10.18
N VAL A 57 -9.04 -2.22 10.42
CA VAL A 57 -8.22 -3.26 11.06
C VAL A 57 -7.75 -4.22 9.99
N LEU A 58 -6.43 -4.31 9.82
CA LEU A 58 -5.79 -5.19 8.86
C LEU A 58 -5.31 -6.48 9.55
N TRP A 59 -5.19 -7.53 8.76
CA TRP A 59 -4.71 -8.84 9.20
C TRP A 59 -3.21 -8.99 8.94
N GLY A 60 -2.44 -8.05 9.48
CA GLY A 60 -0.99 -7.98 9.35
C GLY A 60 -0.46 -6.63 9.82
N ASN A 61 0.77 -6.61 10.33
CA ASN A 61 1.40 -5.37 10.75
C ASN A 61 1.96 -4.64 9.53
N ILE A 62 1.57 -3.37 9.38
CA ILE A 62 2.04 -2.49 8.32
C ILE A 62 3.51 -2.17 8.59
N CYS A 63 4.37 -2.44 7.61
CA CYS A 63 5.82 -2.20 7.69
C CYS A 63 6.25 -0.91 6.98
N SER A 64 5.53 -0.55 5.92
CA SER A 64 5.72 0.68 5.16
C SER A 64 4.41 1.03 4.48
N ILE A 65 4.13 2.32 4.38
CA ILE A 65 2.97 2.88 3.67
C ILE A 65 3.46 3.95 2.70
N THR A 66 2.96 3.95 1.48
CA THR A 66 3.32 4.98 0.49
C THR A 66 2.15 5.25 -0.44
N PRO A 67 1.76 6.52 -0.67
CA PRO A 67 0.70 6.85 -1.60
C PRO A 67 1.19 6.77 -3.04
N CYS A 68 0.31 6.38 -3.94
CA CYS A 68 0.57 6.38 -5.37
C CYS A 68 -0.69 6.79 -6.14
N ARG A 69 -0.51 7.38 -7.31
CA ARG A 69 -1.60 7.68 -8.23
C ARG A 69 -1.45 6.83 -9.49
N LEU A 70 -2.38 5.92 -9.70
CA LEU A 70 -2.33 4.98 -10.82
C LEU A 70 -2.60 5.63 -12.17
N ASN A 71 -3.43 6.68 -12.18
CA ASN A 71 -3.75 7.45 -13.38
C ASN A 71 -3.37 8.92 -13.17
N PRO A 72 -2.09 9.31 -13.32
CA PRO A 72 -1.65 10.68 -13.07
C PRO A 72 -2.33 11.70 -14.01
N SER A 73 -2.66 11.31 -15.24
CA SER A 73 -3.31 12.17 -16.23
C SER A 73 -4.80 12.44 -15.94
N ALA A 74 -5.43 11.66 -15.05
CA ALA A 74 -6.83 11.84 -14.71
C ALA A 74 -6.99 12.97 -13.68
N ILE A 75 -7.67 14.05 -14.09
CA ILE A 75 -7.91 15.25 -13.27
C ILE A 75 -8.60 14.93 -11.94
N LEU A 76 -9.44 13.88 -11.91
CA LEU A 76 -10.26 13.50 -10.76
C LEU A 76 -9.90 12.08 -10.24
N SER A 77 -8.60 11.77 -10.10
CA SER A 77 -8.16 10.49 -9.52
C SER A 77 -7.90 10.62 -8.02
N LYS A 78 -8.44 9.68 -7.24
CA LYS A 78 -8.00 9.45 -5.87
C LYS A 78 -6.61 8.82 -5.87
N ASP A 79 -5.91 8.97 -4.76
CA ASP A 79 -4.65 8.28 -4.52
C ASP A 79 -4.94 6.88 -3.92
N ALA A 80 -4.20 5.89 -4.41
CA ALA A 80 -4.13 4.55 -3.84
C ALA A 80 -2.97 4.48 -2.83
N LEU A 81 -2.94 3.46 -1.98
CA LEU A 81 -1.89 3.23 -1.00
C LEU A 81 -1.23 1.88 -1.24
N PHE A 82 0.10 1.89 -1.31
CA PHE A 82 0.88 0.69 -1.09
C PHE A 82 1.06 0.46 0.40
N LEU A 83 0.76 -0.76 0.84
CA LEU A 83 1.01 -1.28 2.17
C LEU A 83 1.95 -2.47 2.06
N SER A 84 3.12 -2.39 2.69
CA SER A 84 3.95 -3.58 2.88
C SER A 84 3.66 -4.24 4.22
N PHE A 85 3.79 -5.56 4.23
CA PHE A 85 3.72 -6.38 5.44
C PHE A 85 4.97 -7.24 5.54
N MET A 86 5.17 -7.90 6.68
CA MET A 86 6.28 -8.81 6.90
C MET A 86 6.40 -9.88 5.81
N ASP A 87 7.61 -10.40 5.62
CA ASP A 87 7.94 -11.42 4.63
C ASP A 87 7.63 -11.00 3.19
N ALA A 88 8.09 -9.82 2.76
CA ALA A 88 8.04 -9.42 1.35
C ALA A 88 6.61 -9.40 0.73
N LYS A 89 5.60 -9.07 1.53
CA LYS A 89 4.21 -8.92 1.10
C LYS A 89 3.91 -7.46 0.77
N LEU A 90 3.16 -7.25 -0.30
CA LEU A 90 2.72 -5.94 -0.73
C LEU A 90 1.25 -5.97 -1.14
N SER A 91 0.47 -4.99 -0.69
CA SER A 91 -0.90 -4.77 -1.13
C SER A 91 -1.06 -3.35 -1.65
N LEU A 92 -1.79 -3.21 -2.75
CA LEU A 92 -2.23 -1.94 -3.29
C LEU A 92 -3.73 -1.79 -3.01
N ILE A 93 -4.10 -0.75 -2.29
CA ILE A 93 -5.47 -0.49 -1.86
C ILE A 93 -5.97 0.88 -2.30
N GLU A 94 -7.27 0.99 -2.52
CA GLU A 94 -7.98 2.24 -2.76
C GLU A 94 -9.18 2.32 -1.81
N PHE A 95 -9.61 3.52 -1.45
CA PHE A 95 -10.86 3.70 -0.71
C PHE A 95 -12.07 3.67 -1.66
N ASP A 96 -13.05 2.81 -1.38
CA ASP A 96 -14.34 2.82 -2.09
C ASP A 96 -15.36 3.70 -1.34
N SER A 97 -15.77 4.81 -1.97
CA SER A 97 -16.74 5.73 -1.40
C SER A 97 -18.18 5.20 -1.36
N ALA A 98 -18.51 4.19 -2.18
CA ALA A 98 -19.86 3.62 -2.17
C ALA A 98 -20.07 2.72 -0.95
N ILE A 99 -19.07 1.90 -0.62
CA ILE A 99 -19.10 0.94 0.49
C ILE A 99 -18.55 1.55 1.78
N GLN A 100 -17.79 2.66 1.67
CA GLN A 100 -17.03 3.27 2.76
C GLN A 100 -16.00 2.31 3.37
N ASP A 101 -15.37 1.49 2.52
CA ASP A 101 -14.41 0.47 2.91
C ASP A 101 -13.20 0.44 1.95
N LEU A 102 -12.17 -0.32 2.32
CA LEU A 102 -10.97 -0.51 1.52
C LEU A 102 -11.22 -1.53 0.41
N LYS A 103 -10.88 -1.15 -0.81
CA LYS A 103 -10.86 -2.03 -1.98
C LYS A 103 -9.42 -2.38 -2.32
N THR A 104 -9.12 -3.68 -2.32
CA THR A 104 -7.83 -4.18 -2.78
C THR A 104 -7.77 -4.17 -4.30
N LEU A 105 -6.79 -3.47 -4.87
CA LEU A 105 -6.54 -3.41 -6.30
C LEU A 105 -5.58 -4.51 -6.75
N SER A 106 -4.51 -4.74 -5.99
CA SER A 106 -3.57 -5.83 -6.23
C SER A 106 -2.93 -6.33 -4.94
N MET A 107 -2.47 -7.58 -4.97
CA MET A 107 -1.66 -8.20 -3.91
C MET A 107 -0.49 -8.92 -4.55
N HIS A 108 0.69 -8.74 -3.98
CA HIS A 108 1.92 -9.34 -4.46
C HIS A 108 2.64 -10.04 -3.31
N TYR A 109 3.05 -11.28 -3.58
CA TYR A 109 3.77 -12.13 -2.64
C TYR A 109 5.13 -12.43 -3.26
N PHE A 110 6.19 -11.90 -2.64
CA PHE A 110 7.58 -12.14 -3.07
C PHE A 110 8.33 -12.99 -2.04
N GLU A 111 7.59 -13.85 -1.33
CA GLU A 111 8.16 -14.87 -0.47
C GLU A 111 8.78 -15.97 -1.32
N ASP A 112 10.10 -15.94 -1.44
CA ASP A 112 10.87 -16.97 -2.12
C ASP A 112 12.11 -17.33 -1.29
N GLU A 113 12.36 -18.62 -1.13
CA GLU A 113 13.54 -19.12 -0.41
C GLU A 113 14.84 -18.72 -1.11
N LEU A 114 14.84 -18.65 -2.44
CA LEU A 114 16.00 -18.18 -3.20
C LEU A 114 16.27 -16.70 -2.95
N ALA A 115 15.22 -15.89 -2.81
CA ALA A 115 15.34 -14.47 -2.50
C ALA A 115 15.84 -14.22 -1.07
N LYS A 116 15.60 -15.16 -0.15
CA LYS A 116 16.13 -15.12 1.23
C LYS A 116 17.61 -15.47 1.32
N GLU A 117 18.21 -16.03 0.27
CA GLU A 117 19.64 -16.40 0.22
C GLU A 117 20.08 -17.27 1.43
N GLY A 118 19.20 -18.16 1.88
CA GLY A 118 19.44 -19.04 3.04
C GLY A 118 19.27 -18.37 4.41
N GLN A 119 18.82 -17.11 4.48
CA GLN A 119 18.48 -16.45 5.74
C GLN A 119 17.15 -16.99 6.29
N TRP A 120 17.23 -17.71 7.41
CA TRP A 120 16.04 -18.24 8.10
C TRP A 120 15.28 -17.19 8.93
N PHE A 121 15.91 -16.04 9.22
CA PHE A 121 15.32 -14.97 10.02
C PHE A 121 15.52 -13.62 9.35
N ASN A 122 14.42 -12.98 8.95
CA ASN A 122 14.44 -11.67 8.30
C ASN A 122 14.12 -10.58 9.31
N PHE A 123 15.13 -9.81 9.70
CA PHE A 123 14.96 -8.67 10.60
C PHE A 123 14.61 -7.37 9.86
N SER A 124 14.85 -7.30 8.55
CA SER A 124 14.58 -6.08 7.79
C SER A 124 13.13 -6.05 7.33
N PRO A 125 12.29 -5.12 7.84
CA PRO A 125 10.95 -4.93 7.30
C PRO A 125 11.04 -4.45 5.84
N PRO A 126 10.13 -4.87 4.96
CA PRO A 126 10.14 -4.43 3.58
C PRO A 126 9.78 -2.95 3.46
N ILE A 127 10.61 -2.21 2.74
CA ILE A 127 10.48 -0.76 2.58
C ILE A 127 9.95 -0.48 1.17
N VAL A 128 8.84 0.26 1.08
CA VAL A 128 8.24 0.65 -0.20
C VAL A 128 8.51 2.11 -0.48
N ARG A 129 8.84 2.44 -1.72
CA ARG A 129 8.95 3.81 -2.24
C ARG A 129 8.27 3.89 -3.60
N VAL A 130 7.74 5.06 -3.91
CA VAL A 130 7.07 5.35 -5.19
C VAL A 130 7.82 6.49 -5.86
N ASP A 131 7.98 6.40 -7.17
CA ASP A 131 8.56 7.46 -7.99
C ASP A 131 7.66 8.71 -7.96
N PRO A 132 8.19 9.93 -7.71
CA PRO A 132 7.39 11.15 -7.72
C PRO A 132 6.62 11.39 -9.03
N ASP A 133 7.17 10.94 -10.15
CA ASP A 133 6.54 11.02 -11.48
C ASP A 133 5.51 9.90 -11.72
N MET A 134 5.26 9.04 -10.73
CA MET A 134 4.28 7.95 -10.78
C MET A 134 4.50 6.99 -11.97
N ARG A 135 5.76 6.62 -12.22
CA ARG A 135 6.11 5.61 -13.24
C ARG A 135 6.27 4.21 -12.66
N CYS A 136 6.72 4.11 -11.42
CA CYS A 136 6.88 2.83 -10.74
C CYS A 136 6.85 2.95 -9.21
N ALA A 137 6.65 1.82 -8.56
CA ALA A 137 6.97 1.61 -7.15
C ALA A 137 8.14 0.62 -7.04
N CYS A 138 8.95 0.79 -6.00
CA CYS A 138 10.02 -0.13 -5.65
C CYS A 138 9.84 -0.60 -4.21
N MET A 139 10.05 -1.90 -3.97
CA MET A 139 10.07 -2.48 -2.64
C MET A 139 11.41 -3.18 -2.39
N LEU A 140 12.13 -2.76 -1.36
CA LEU A 140 13.32 -3.47 -0.89
C LEU A 140 12.87 -4.65 -0.01
N ILE A 141 13.24 -5.86 -0.43
CA ILE A 141 12.95 -7.10 0.30
C ILE A 141 14.26 -7.75 0.75
N TYR A 142 14.23 -8.35 1.94
CA TYR A 142 15.36 -9.09 2.54
C TYR A 142 16.68 -8.31 2.56
N ASN A 143 16.62 -6.98 2.51
CA ASN A 143 17.76 -6.07 2.43
C ASN A 143 18.76 -6.37 1.28
N SER A 144 18.34 -7.12 0.26
CA SER A 144 19.23 -7.61 -0.81
C SER A 144 18.60 -7.52 -2.19
N LYS A 145 17.27 -7.66 -2.32
CA LYS A 145 16.57 -7.64 -3.61
C LYS A 145 15.64 -6.43 -3.71
N LEU A 146 15.59 -5.84 -4.89
CA LEU A 146 14.68 -4.75 -5.21
C LEU A 146 13.59 -5.27 -6.15
N VAL A 147 12.35 -5.23 -5.67
CA VAL A 147 11.17 -5.50 -6.49
C VAL A 147 10.74 -4.20 -7.15
N ILE A 148 10.57 -4.20 -8.47
CA ILE A 148 10.10 -3.04 -9.24
C ILE A 148 8.70 -3.33 -9.79
N ILE A 149 7.77 -2.44 -9.52
CA ILE A 149 6.37 -2.51 -9.95
C ILE A 149 6.10 -1.31 -10.86
N PRO A 150 6.17 -1.50 -12.18
CA PRO A 150 5.86 -0.44 -13.13
C PRO A 150 4.36 -0.11 -13.13
N PHE A 151 4.04 1.17 -13.29
CA PHE A 151 2.67 1.63 -13.50
C PHE A 151 2.43 1.76 -15.00
N PHE A 152 1.87 0.73 -15.60
CA PHE A 152 1.57 0.75 -17.03
C PHE A 152 0.26 1.49 -17.30
N SER A 153 0.28 2.41 -18.27
CA SER A 153 -0.95 2.86 -18.91
C SER A 153 -1.58 1.69 -19.71
N GLN A 154 -2.86 1.77 -20.06
CA GLN A 154 -3.51 0.74 -20.89
C GLN A 154 -2.75 0.49 -22.20
N LEU A 155 -2.17 1.54 -22.81
CA LEU A 155 -1.38 1.42 -24.05
C LEU A 155 -0.06 0.65 -23.84
N ASP A 156 0.63 0.85 -22.71
CA ASP A 156 1.92 0.20 -22.48
C ASP A 156 1.77 -1.32 -22.26
N ARG A 157 0.60 -1.76 -21.75
CA ARG A 157 0.32 -3.19 -21.56
C ARG A 157 0.18 -3.94 -22.89
N GLU A 158 -0.46 -3.32 -23.88
CA GLU A 158 -0.66 -3.94 -25.20
C GLU A 158 0.66 -4.15 -25.94
N ILE A 159 1.59 -3.19 -25.83
CA ILE A 159 2.93 -3.29 -26.45
C ILE A 159 3.71 -4.46 -25.84
N ILE A 160 3.71 -4.59 -24.51
CA ILE A 160 4.43 -5.68 -23.81
C ILE A 160 3.84 -7.05 -24.16
N THR A 161 2.52 -7.18 -24.26
CA THR A 161 1.89 -8.45 -24.63
C THR A 161 2.22 -8.86 -26.07
N ASN A 162 2.33 -7.89 -26.99
CA ASN A 162 2.62 -8.17 -28.39
C ASN A 162 4.07 -8.62 -28.63
N ASP A 163 5.03 -8.17 -27.81
CA ASP A 163 6.41 -8.64 -27.88
C ASP A 163 6.62 -10.05 -27.28
N THR A 164 5.67 -10.55 -26.48
CA THR A 164 5.76 -11.89 -25.87
C THR A 164 5.23 -13.04 -26.73
N ILE A 165 4.58 -12.75 -27.85
CA ILE A 165 4.16 -13.76 -28.83
C ILE A 165 5.06 -13.61 -30.06
N PRO A 166 6.18 -14.33 -30.17
CA PRO A 166 6.82 -14.46 -31.47
C PRO A 166 5.79 -15.13 -32.37
N ASN A 167 5.40 -14.43 -33.44
CA ASN A 167 4.57 -14.95 -34.51
C ASN A 167 5.25 -16.20 -35.10
N THR A 168 4.99 -17.37 -34.54
CA THR A 168 5.34 -18.65 -35.17
C THR A 168 4.33 -18.88 -36.28
N THR A 169 4.85 -18.75 -37.50
CA THR A 169 4.27 -19.18 -38.78
C THR A 169 3.71 -20.58 -38.74
#